data_AF-A0A842TMI9-F1
#
_entry.id   AF-A0A842TMI9-F1
#
_cell.length_a   1.000
_cell.length_b   1.000
_cell.length_c   1.000
_cell.angle_alpha   90.00
_cell.angle_beta   90.00
_cell.angle_gamma   90.00
#
_symmetry.space_group_name_H-M   'P 1'
#
loop_
_entity.id
_entity.type
_entity.pdbx_description
1 polymer ?
#
loop_
_entity_poly.entity_id
_entity_poly.type
_entity_poly.pdbx_seq_one_letter_code
_entity_poly.pdbx_strand_id
1 'polypeptide(L)'
;MTRNRFFKPFKKKNKIFFMIIIIFTLSLGLILFPNMHLFFPNKLTQIISDSSEELMSSAHPQTENVIIICVEFSNRQSSQTNDSIMDKIIMMEDYYSEVSYGLKTVSGTLANPTSNDPDSDGWYDIGSYSTSYTSNSKPLISAAISAADSDIDFDLYPHIIIVCAGDDYAQSGNENDIHSHFASFQPPINTGGILERDVYNSCVLAETDPFSVFAHEFGHSQGLPDLYDIDDDGKNQIFVDEYSLMAEGSWNGNPAGSTPAGLMGFSRLNLSILDLSATVPNNTHSVVDLFSLSETNHSALIKINISHSCYYLLEYRKKVGTDTALPDQGVLITYINESKGTWWDGHVMYHENGPVILEDAQSSTSTLDDAPFDIGINEKSYFNDNINNVHISLLEKNDSAYVIDIDRTNMSTDLTPPTTEIRLDGWYSGNTLFMGSIKLNPYDYKSDINNTVYRINGGAWNEYNSSINLPFSFAPTTYSIEYRSSDLNGNIEPVKQVNITMNYTFVLLIIISIILAVVILVVYVIYRSTKGKNTKNRSGTGGSYSYTDAETSTVSSSSSGSSTSIYGTEYTKYCKYCNIEYPEDQNFCFNCGNKLERK
;
A
#
# COMPACT_ATOMS: atom_id res chain seq x y z
N MET A 1 -17.69 -9.97 -64.27
CA MET A 1 -16.62 -9.08 -64.74
C MET A 1 -16.99 -7.65 -64.32
N THR A 2 -16.41 -7.13 -63.24
CA THR A 2 -15.24 -6.19 -63.23
C THR A 2 -15.53 -4.85 -63.93
N ARG A 3 -15.25 -3.68 -63.33
CA ARG A 3 -14.08 -3.36 -62.49
C ARG A 3 -14.34 -2.18 -61.53
N ASN A 4 -13.70 -2.18 -60.36
CA ASN A 4 -13.60 -1.00 -59.48
C ASN A 4 -12.87 0.17 -60.16
N ARG A 5 -13.17 1.43 -59.77
CA ARG A 5 -12.17 2.34 -59.14
C ARG A 5 -12.67 3.74 -58.70
N PHE A 6 -12.16 4.12 -57.53
CA PHE A 6 -11.86 5.46 -56.99
C PHE A 6 -12.96 6.49 -56.63
N PHE A 7 -12.94 6.81 -55.32
CA PHE A 7 -13.34 8.08 -54.70
C PHE A 7 -12.86 9.31 -55.48
N LYS A 8 -13.61 10.43 -55.37
CA LYS A 8 -13.08 11.79 -55.57
C LYS A 8 -13.29 12.62 -54.29
N PRO A 9 -12.34 13.50 -53.92
CA PRO A 9 -12.30 14.12 -52.60
C PRO A 9 -13.31 15.26 -52.42
N PHE A 10 -13.72 15.49 -51.16
CA PHE A 10 -14.50 16.66 -50.75
C PHE A 10 -13.77 17.97 -51.06
N LYS A 11 -14.50 19.00 -51.50
CA LYS A 11 -13.91 20.29 -51.93
C LYS A 11 -13.30 21.06 -50.75
N LYS A 12 -12.06 21.53 -50.96
CA LYS A 12 -11.14 22.13 -49.96
C LYS A 12 -11.71 23.29 -49.12
N LYS A 13 -12.72 24.04 -49.61
CA LYS A 13 -13.31 25.20 -48.90
C LYS A 13 -14.02 24.84 -47.59
N ASN A 14 -14.60 23.64 -47.45
CA ASN A 14 -15.36 23.31 -46.23
C ASN A 14 -14.47 22.98 -45.02
N LYS A 15 -13.25 22.49 -45.22
CA LYS A 15 -12.32 22.20 -44.11
C LYS A 15 -11.89 23.49 -43.38
N ILE A 16 -11.70 24.60 -44.11
CA ILE A 16 -11.27 25.87 -43.52
C ILE A 16 -12.31 26.41 -42.53
N PHE A 17 -13.60 26.34 -42.87
CA PHE A 17 -14.66 26.82 -41.98
C PHE A 17 -14.79 25.96 -40.70
N PHE A 18 -14.68 24.64 -40.85
CA PHE A 18 -14.68 23.71 -39.71
C PHE A 18 -13.44 23.90 -38.81
N MET A 19 -12.27 24.14 -39.41
CA MET A 19 -11.02 24.44 -38.71
C MET A 19 -11.06 25.78 -37.98
N ILE A 20 -11.70 26.82 -38.54
CA ILE A 20 -11.90 28.10 -37.85
C ILE A 20 -12.79 27.93 -36.61
N ILE A 21 -13.86 27.12 -36.69
CA ILE A 21 -14.71 26.84 -35.52
C ILE A 21 -13.91 26.09 -34.43
N ILE A 22 -13.15 25.06 -34.81
CA ILE A 22 -12.29 24.30 -33.89
C ILE A 22 -11.21 25.21 -33.24
N ILE A 23 -10.61 26.11 -34.02
CA ILE A 23 -9.67 27.11 -33.50
C ILE A 23 -10.36 28.07 -32.54
N PHE A 24 -11.58 28.53 -32.82
CA PHE A 24 -12.33 29.42 -31.92
C PHE A 24 -12.65 28.74 -30.58
N THR A 25 -13.02 27.45 -30.59
CA THR A 25 -13.21 26.67 -29.37
C THR A 25 -11.91 26.41 -28.61
N LEU A 26 -10.78 26.19 -29.30
CA LEU A 26 -9.47 26.01 -28.66
C LEU A 26 -8.90 27.33 -28.10
N SER A 27 -9.13 28.47 -28.77
CA SER A 27 -8.69 29.78 -28.28
C SER A 27 -9.40 30.23 -26.99
N LEU A 28 -10.53 29.61 -26.64
CA LEU A 28 -11.21 29.83 -25.36
C LEU A 28 -10.60 28.99 -24.22
N GLY A 29 -9.97 27.85 -24.54
CA GLY A 29 -9.27 27.00 -23.56
C GLY A 29 -7.91 27.56 -23.12
N LEU A 30 -7.22 28.29 -23.99
CA LEU A 30 -5.89 28.88 -23.72
C LEU A 30 -5.89 30.14 -22.83
N ILE A 31 -7.03 30.48 -22.22
CA ILE A 31 -7.16 31.58 -21.25
C ILE A 31 -7.33 31.03 -19.81
N LEU A 32 -7.40 29.70 -19.63
CA LEU A 32 -7.74 29.05 -18.35
C LEU A 32 -6.56 28.72 -17.42
N PHE A 33 -5.31 28.99 -17.81
CA PHE A 33 -4.12 28.68 -17.01
C PHE A 33 -3.16 29.89 -16.91
N PRO A 34 -3.29 30.76 -15.89
CA PRO A 34 -2.40 31.91 -15.69
C PRO A 34 -1.13 31.58 -14.90
N ASN A 35 -1.12 30.52 -14.08
CA ASN A 35 -0.09 30.27 -13.07
C ASN A 35 0.97 29.29 -13.55
N MET A 36 1.96 29.77 -14.30
CA MET A 36 3.25 29.08 -14.49
C MET A 36 4.35 29.88 -13.78
N HIS A 37 4.65 29.51 -12.53
CA HIS A 37 5.77 30.10 -11.77
C HIS A 37 6.98 29.16 -11.75
N LEU A 38 7.91 29.40 -12.67
CA LEU A 38 9.26 28.83 -12.66
C LEU A 38 10.22 29.83 -12.01
N PHE A 39 10.78 29.50 -10.84
CA PHE A 39 11.99 30.15 -10.31
C PHE A 39 12.80 29.16 -9.46
N PHE A 40 13.96 28.75 -9.99
CA PHE A 40 15.07 28.17 -9.23
C PHE A 40 15.96 29.30 -8.64
N PRO A 41 17.00 29.00 -7.85
CA PRO A 41 16.94 28.87 -6.41
C PRO A 41 17.79 29.96 -5.73
N ASN A 42 17.89 29.95 -4.39
CA ASN A 42 19.06 30.52 -3.72
C ASN A 42 19.38 29.83 -2.40
N LYS A 43 20.67 29.74 -2.09
CA LYS A 43 21.24 28.93 -1.01
C LYS A 43 22.20 29.81 -0.20
N LEU A 44 22.03 29.94 1.12
CA LEU A 44 23.12 29.95 2.12
C LEU A 44 22.65 30.16 3.59
N THR A 45 22.91 29.13 4.43
CA THR A 45 23.52 29.18 5.78
C THR A 45 23.17 30.26 6.82
N GLN A 46 22.63 29.78 7.95
CA GLN A 46 23.28 29.71 9.28
C GLN A 46 22.56 28.56 10.03
N ILE A 47 23.19 27.53 10.61
CA ILE A 47 24.35 27.45 11.53
C ILE A 47 24.17 28.33 12.77
N ILE A 48 23.46 27.77 13.76
CA ILE A 48 23.82 27.85 15.18
C ILE A 48 23.77 26.42 15.72
N SER A 49 24.79 26.03 16.48
CA SER A 49 24.83 24.79 17.25
C SER A 49 24.27 25.00 18.65
N ASP A 50 23.58 24.01 19.20
CA ASP A 50 23.95 23.48 20.51
C ASP A 50 23.41 22.06 20.71
N SER A 51 24.10 21.31 21.57
CA SER A 51 23.96 19.88 21.87
C SER A 51 22.53 19.32 21.94
N SER A 52 22.19 18.43 21.01
CA SER A 52 21.55 17.16 21.37
C SER A 52 22.64 16.16 21.74
N GLU A 53 22.43 15.37 22.79
CA GLU A 53 23.24 14.16 22.99
C GLU A 53 22.87 13.17 21.87
N GLU A 54 23.86 12.64 21.14
CA GLU A 54 23.60 11.54 20.21
C GLU A 54 23.15 10.33 21.03
N LEU A 55 21.85 10.00 20.92
CA LEU A 55 21.35 8.66 21.21
C LEU A 55 21.99 7.72 20.19
N MET A 56 23.22 7.29 20.48
CA MET A 56 23.95 6.36 19.65
C MET A 56 23.13 5.07 19.52
N SER A 57 22.72 4.76 18.29
CA SER A 57 22.03 3.52 17.97
C SER A 57 22.78 2.33 18.55
N SER A 58 22.04 1.42 19.18
CA SER A 58 22.64 0.18 19.69
C SER A 58 23.02 -0.80 18.58
N ALA A 59 22.50 -0.57 17.36
CA ALA A 59 22.79 -1.37 16.19
C ALA A 59 24.24 -1.18 15.71
N HIS A 60 24.96 -2.30 15.58
CA HIS A 60 26.23 -2.37 14.85
C HIS A 60 25.98 -3.03 13.49
N PRO A 61 26.67 -2.59 12.42
CA PRO A 61 26.56 -3.23 11.11
C PRO A 61 26.87 -4.73 11.19
N GLN A 62 25.93 -5.53 10.67
CA GLN A 62 26.01 -6.98 10.56
C GLN A 62 26.08 -7.39 9.08
N THR A 63 26.84 -8.45 8.82
CA THR A 63 26.89 -9.13 7.53
C THR A 63 26.46 -10.57 7.73
N GLU A 64 25.35 -10.92 7.11
CA GLU A 64 24.76 -12.25 7.16
C GLU A 64 25.37 -13.10 6.04
N ASN A 65 26.23 -14.06 6.38
CA ASN A 65 26.78 -14.99 5.39
C ASN A 65 25.69 -15.98 4.96
N VAL A 66 25.50 -16.13 3.65
CA VAL A 66 24.49 -17.02 3.06
C VAL A 66 25.14 -17.94 2.04
N ILE A 67 24.88 -19.24 2.14
CA ILE A 67 25.30 -20.22 1.12
C ILE A 67 24.12 -20.54 0.19
N ILE A 68 24.37 -20.44 -1.11
CA ILE A 68 23.40 -20.70 -2.18
C ILE A 68 23.72 -22.06 -2.79
N ILE A 69 22.79 -23.01 -2.73
CA ILE A 69 22.94 -24.36 -3.31
C ILE A 69 21.93 -24.50 -4.44
N CYS A 70 22.41 -24.38 -5.68
CA CYS A 70 21.63 -24.60 -6.89
C CYS A 70 21.52 -26.10 -7.16
N VAL A 71 20.30 -26.66 -7.11
CA VAL A 71 20.03 -28.10 -7.27
C VAL A 71 19.10 -28.37 -8.44
N GLU A 72 19.42 -29.42 -9.18
CA GLU A 72 18.62 -29.87 -10.31
C GLU A 72 18.37 -31.38 -10.24
N PHE A 73 17.68 -31.91 -11.25
CA PHE A 73 17.20 -33.28 -11.24
C PHE A 73 17.42 -33.92 -12.61
N SER A 74 17.87 -35.17 -12.62
CA SER A 74 17.94 -36.09 -13.78
C SER A 74 16.71 -36.20 -14.70
N ASN A 75 15.57 -35.59 -14.35
CA ASN A 75 14.35 -35.44 -15.17
C ASN A 75 13.78 -34.01 -15.23
N ARG A 76 14.42 -33.02 -14.61
CA ARG A 76 14.11 -31.59 -14.62
C ARG A 76 15.42 -30.79 -14.45
N GLN A 77 16.03 -30.45 -15.58
CA GLN A 77 17.29 -29.70 -15.61
C GLN A 77 17.08 -28.20 -15.36
N SER A 78 18.14 -27.48 -15.04
CA SER A 78 18.14 -26.01 -14.93
C SER A 78 17.66 -25.30 -16.20
N SER A 79 17.12 -24.09 -16.05
CA SER A 79 16.78 -23.15 -17.14
C SER A 79 17.41 -21.77 -16.97
N GLN A 80 17.88 -21.44 -15.76
CA GLN A 80 18.68 -20.27 -15.42
C GLN A 80 20.17 -20.61 -15.27
N THR A 81 21.03 -19.61 -15.51
CA THR A 81 22.45 -19.74 -15.16
C THR A 81 22.68 -19.42 -13.68
N ASN A 82 23.74 -19.97 -13.11
CA ASN A 82 24.24 -19.60 -11.79
C ASN A 82 24.48 -18.07 -11.65
N ASP A 83 24.96 -17.41 -12.71
CA ASP A 83 25.06 -15.94 -12.75
C ASP A 83 23.68 -15.27 -12.54
N SER A 84 22.63 -15.76 -13.20
CA SER A 84 21.27 -15.23 -13.09
C SER A 84 20.64 -15.47 -11.71
N ILE A 85 21.07 -16.50 -10.98
CA ILE A 85 20.68 -16.70 -9.58
C ILE A 85 21.44 -15.72 -8.68
N MET A 86 22.74 -15.55 -8.87
CA MET A 86 23.55 -14.62 -8.08
C MET A 86 23.15 -13.14 -8.29
N ASP A 87 22.70 -12.75 -9.49
CA ASP A 87 22.11 -11.42 -9.72
C ASP A 87 20.90 -11.16 -8.79
N LYS A 88 20.09 -12.17 -8.46
CA LYS A 88 18.98 -12.04 -7.48
C LYS A 88 19.50 -11.87 -6.06
N ILE A 89 20.58 -12.55 -5.70
CA ILE A 89 21.21 -12.43 -4.38
C ILE A 89 21.83 -11.04 -4.20
N ILE A 90 22.38 -10.44 -5.26
CA ILE A 90 22.85 -9.05 -5.26
C ILE A 90 21.67 -8.08 -5.10
N MET A 91 20.55 -8.29 -5.80
CA MET A 91 19.33 -7.47 -5.59
C MET A 91 18.75 -7.62 -4.17
N MET A 92 18.92 -8.79 -3.53
CA MET A 92 18.58 -9.01 -2.12
C MET A 92 19.55 -8.31 -1.16
N GLU A 93 20.86 -8.27 -1.46
CA GLU A 93 21.85 -7.49 -0.71
C GLU A 93 21.52 -5.98 -0.77
N ASP A 94 21.25 -5.44 -1.98
CA ASP A 94 20.85 -4.05 -2.18
C ASP A 94 19.56 -3.73 -1.41
N TYR A 95 18.54 -4.60 -1.47
CA TYR A 95 17.28 -4.44 -0.72
C TYR A 95 17.53 -4.36 0.80
N TYR A 96 18.25 -5.34 1.37
CA TYR A 96 18.50 -5.37 2.81
C TYR A 96 19.40 -4.23 3.28
N SER A 97 20.35 -3.80 2.45
CA SER A 97 21.16 -2.61 2.68
C SER A 97 20.30 -1.34 2.74
N GLU A 98 19.34 -1.16 1.81
CA GLU A 98 18.43 0.00 1.82
C GLU A 98 17.50 0.01 3.06
N VAL A 99 16.73 -1.06 3.29
CA VAL A 99 15.72 -1.08 4.38
C VAL A 99 16.32 -1.15 5.78
N SER A 100 17.61 -1.44 5.90
CA SER A 100 18.38 -1.41 7.15
C SER A 100 19.33 -0.24 7.29
N TYR A 101 19.34 0.72 6.35
CA TYR A 101 20.23 1.89 6.40
C TYR A 101 21.73 1.50 6.42
N GLY A 102 22.08 0.37 5.82
CA GLY A 102 23.41 -0.24 5.85
C GLY A 102 23.76 -0.99 7.15
N LEU A 103 22.81 -1.23 8.06
CA LEU A 103 23.03 -1.96 9.32
C LEU A 103 22.96 -3.48 9.17
N LYS A 104 22.26 -4.00 8.16
CA LYS A 104 22.29 -5.41 7.76
C LYS A 104 22.63 -5.52 6.27
N THR A 105 23.62 -6.36 5.99
CA THR A 105 24.12 -6.67 4.65
C THR A 105 24.11 -8.18 4.44
N VAL A 106 23.97 -8.64 3.21
CA VAL A 106 23.94 -10.06 2.83
C VAL A 106 25.25 -10.39 2.13
N SER A 107 25.93 -11.47 2.52
CA SER A 107 27.10 -11.96 1.78
C SER A 107 26.81 -13.34 1.21
N GLY A 108 26.32 -13.36 -0.03
CA GLY A 108 26.01 -14.57 -0.77
C GLY A 108 27.26 -15.25 -1.33
N THR A 109 27.45 -16.52 -1.00
CA THR A 109 28.42 -17.41 -1.65
C THR A 109 27.67 -18.48 -2.44
N LEU A 110 28.07 -18.73 -3.68
CA LEU A 110 27.56 -19.84 -4.47
C LEU A 110 28.33 -21.13 -4.16
N ALA A 111 27.62 -22.21 -3.85
CA ALA A 111 28.18 -23.55 -3.79
C ALA A 111 28.52 -24.04 -5.20
N ASN A 112 29.73 -24.57 -5.40
CA ASN A 112 30.21 -25.00 -6.71
C ASN A 112 30.57 -26.50 -6.70
N PRO A 113 29.81 -27.37 -7.38
CA PRO A 113 29.99 -28.82 -7.31
C PRO A 113 31.35 -29.26 -7.84
N THR A 114 32.13 -29.98 -7.03
CA THR A 114 33.45 -30.50 -7.43
C THR A 114 33.38 -31.84 -8.15
N SER A 115 32.28 -32.59 -7.96
CA SER A 115 32.09 -33.93 -8.52
C SER A 115 30.66 -34.41 -8.70
N ASN A 116 29.65 -33.72 -8.14
CA ASN A 116 28.22 -34.05 -8.28
C ASN A 116 27.52 -33.16 -9.32
N ASP A 117 28.17 -32.99 -10.48
CA ASP A 117 27.74 -32.18 -11.63
C ASP A 117 27.98 -33.04 -12.90
N PRO A 118 26.93 -33.66 -13.46
CA PRO A 118 27.08 -34.68 -14.50
C PRO A 118 27.22 -34.13 -15.92
N ASP A 119 26.75 -32.91 -16.20
CA ASP A 119 26.75 -32.27 -17.52
C ASP A 119 27.59 -30.97 -17.58
N SER A 120 28.10 -30.51 -16.44
CA SER A 120 29.01 -29.37 -16.25
C SER A 120 28.36 -27.98 -16.37
N ASP A 121 27.14 -27.83 -15.83
CA ASP A 121 26.42 -26.54 -15.75
C ASP A 121 26.65 -25.79 -14.41
N GLY A 122 27.18 -26.48 -13.39
CA GLY A 122 27.45 -25.95 -12.04
C GLY A 122 26.30 -26.10 -11.04
N TRP A 123 25.27 -26.89 -11.32
CA TRP A 123 24.21 -27.28 -10.38
C TRP A 123 24.46 -28.70 -9.84
N TYR A 124 23.86 -29.05 -8.70
CA TYR A 124 23.95 -30.39 -8.11
C TYR A 124 22.77 -31.26 -8.57
N ASP A 125 23.01 -32.35 -9.32
CA ASP A 125 21.98 -33.37 -9.59
C ASP A 125 21.67 -34.15 -8.29
N ILE A 126 20.47 -33.94 -7.74
CA ILE A 126 20.00 -34.62 -6.52
C ILE A 126 19.08 -35.82 -6.81
N GLY A 127 19.10 -36.33 -8.04
CA GLY A 127 18.40 -37.53 -8.47
C GLY A 127 17.16 -37.22 -9.30
N SER A 128 16.12 -38.06 -9.21
CA SER A 128 14.88 -37.83 -9.96
C SER A 128 13.86 -37.07 -9.12
N TYR A 129 13.37 -35.96 -9.64
CA TYR A 129 12.32 -35.14 -9.05
C TYR A 129 11.09 -35.97 -8.72
N SER A 130 10.59 -35.82 -7.50
CA SER A 130 9.41 -36.51 -6.99
C SER A 130 8.40 -35.50 -6.45
N THR A 131 7.11 -35.69 -6.77
CA THR A 131 6.01 -34.89 -6.19
C THR A 131 5.84 -35.08 -4.68
N SER A 132 6.56 -36.01 -4.06
CA SER A 132 6.71 -36.03 -2.60
C SER A 132 7.45 -34.82 -2.05
N TYR A 133 8.25 -34.11 -2.86
CA TYR A 133 8.98 -32.92 -2.43
C TYR A 133 8.07 -31.69 -2.24
N THR A 134 6.98 -31.59 -3.02
CA THR A 134 6.00 -30.49 -2.91
C THR A 134 5.10 -30.62 -1.68
N SER A 135 4.94 -31.84 -1.18
CA SER A 135 4.17 -32.17 0.04
C SER A 135 5.04 -32.38 1.29
N ASN A 136 6.37 -32.42 1.13
CA ASN A 136 7.36 -32.48 2.21
C ASN A 136 8.75 -32.16 1.63
N SER A 137 9.26 -30.96 1.90
CA SER A 137 10.55 -30.50 1.37
C SER A 137 11.76 -31.13 2.07
N LYS A 138 11.62 -31.66 3.30
CA LYS A 138 12.76 -32.14 4.10
C LYS A 138 13.65 -33.18 3.39
N PRO A 139 13.14 -34.15 2.58
CA PRO A 139 13.97 -35.05 1.79
C PRO A 139 14.73 -34.37 0.64
N LEU A 140 14.16 -33.34 0.00
CA LEU A 140 14.84 -32.52 -1.01
C LEU A 140 15.98 -31.74 -0.37
N ILE A 141 15.70 -31.08 0.76
CA ILE A 141 16.68 -30.29 1.52
C ILE A 141 17.81 -31.19 2.03
N SER A 142 17.47 -32.38 2.54
CA SER A 142 18.46 -33.37 2.98
C SER A 142 19.35 -33.84 1.81
N ALA A 143 18.79 -34.01 0.61
CA ALA A 143 19.56 -34.41 -0.57
C ALA A 143 20.48 -33.28 -1.07
N ALA A 144 19.99 -32.04 -1.12
CA ALA A 144 20.78 -30.85 -1.47
C ALA A 144 21.98 -30.66 -0.54
N ILE A 145 21.77 -30.74 0.78
CA ILE A 145 22.84 -30.65 1.78
C ILE A 145 23.82 -31.81 1.62
N SER A 146 23.33 -33.05 1.43
CA SER A 146 24.19 -34.24 1.27
C SER A 146 25.03 -34.20 -0.01
N ALA A 147 24.53 -33.56 -1.08
CA ALA A 147 25.25 -33.43 -2.35
C ALA A 147 26.40 -32.41 -2.27
N ALA A 148 26.30 -31.43 -1.37
CA ALA A 148 27.24 -30.32 -1.26
C ALA A 148 28.15 -30.33 -0.01
N ASP A 149 27.95 -31.28 0.93
CA ASP A 149 28.76 -31.46 2.16
C ASP A 149 30.28 -31.64 1.90
N SER A 150 30.68 -32.20 0.75
CA SER A 150 32.11 -32.30 0.40
C SER A 150 32.75 -30.98 -0.03
N ASP A 151 31.93 -30.00 -0.42
CA ASP A 151 32.34 -28.82 -1.19
C ASP A 151 32.13 -27.52 -0.39
N ILE A 152 31.36 -27.56 0.71
CA ILE A 152 30.99 -26.42 1.57
C ILE A 152 31.40 -26.69 3.03
N ASP A 153 32.08 -25.72 3.67
CA ASP A 153 32.15 -25.67 5.13
C ASP A 153 30.91 -24.96 5.70
N PHE A 154 29.90 -25.74 6.08
CA PHE A 154 28.65 -25.25 6.65
C PHE A 154 28.81 -24.59 8.05
N ASP A 155 29.99 -24.60 8.70
CA ASP A 155 30.23 -23.81 9.93
C ASP A 155 30.21 -22.30 9.65
N LEU A 156 30.50 -21.89 8.41
CA LEU A 156 30.71 -20.49 8.01
C LEU A 156 29.42 -19.73 7.64
N TYR A 157 28.31 -20.47 7.47
CA TYR A 157 27.05 -19.96 6.92
C TYR A 157 25.89 -20.23 7.89
N PRO A 158 25.40 -19.21 8.63
CA PRO A 158 24.20 -19.34 9.46
C PRO A 158 22.91 -19.53 8.63
N HIS A 159 22.92 -19.11 7.35
CA HIS A 159 21.75 -19.16 6.47
C HIS A 159 22.04 -19.98 5.21
N ILE A 160 21.08 -20.82 4.81
CA ILE A 160 21.14 -21.67 3.62
C ILE A 160 19.95 -21.35 2.73
N ILE A 161 20.22 -21.12 1.44
CA ILE A 161 19.20 -21.00 0.39
C ILE A 161 19.43 -22.11 -0.63
N ILE A 162 18.43 -22.96 -0.83
CA ILE A 162 18.43 -23.98 -1.89
C ILE A 162 17.58 -23.46 -3.04
N VAL A 163 18.15 -23.37 -4.24
CA VAL A 163 17.44 -22.95 -5.45
C VAL A 163 17.25 -24.17 -6.34
N CYS A 164 16.00 -24.51 -6.64
CA CYS A 164 15.64 -25.70 -7.41
C CYS A 164 15.38 -25.35 -8.88
N ALA A 165 15.86 -26.19 -9.79
CA ALA A 165 15.47 -26.15 -11.20
C ALA A 165 13.95 -26.34 -11.36
N GLY A 166 13.30 -25.43 -12.09
CA GLY A 166 11.84 -25.37 -12.24
C GLY A 166 11.15 -24.06 -11.84
N ASP A 167 9.86 -24.05 -12.10
CA ASP A 167 8.92 -22.99 -11.74
C ASP A 167 8.48 -23.14 -10.26
N ASP A 168 7.99 -22.06 -9.66
CA ASP A 168 7.27 -22.09 -8.38
C ASP A 168 5.76 -22.32 -8.57
N TYR A 169 5.16 -23.05 -7.63
CA TYR A 169 3.74 -23.38 -7.57
C TYR A 169 2.82 -22.15 -7.46
N ALA A 170 3.19 -21.12 -6.68
CA ALA A 170 2.36 -19.91 -6.56
C ALA A 170 2.33 -19.12 -7.87
N GLN A 171 3.39 -19.20 -8.68
CA GLN A 171 3.43 -18.64 -10.04
C GLN A 171 2.72 -19.52 -11.09
N SER A 172 2.89 -20.85 -11.03
CA SER A 172 2.49 -21.78 -12.11
C SER A 172 1.10 -22.39 -11.93
N GLY A 173 0.64 -22.53 -10.67
CA GLY A 173 -0.57 -23.27 -10.30
C GLY A 173 -0.49 -24.79 -10.53
N ASN A 174 0.70 -25.35 -10.74
CA ASN A 174 0.91 -26.76 -11.08
C ASN A 174 1.48 -27.54 -9.87
N GLU A 175 0.69 -28.46 -9.30
CA GLU A 175 1.01 -29.29 -8.11
C GLU A 175 2.32 -30.11 -8.19
N ASN A 176 2.95 -30.18 -9.36
CA ASN A 176 4.24 -30.84 -9.57
C ASN A 176 5.43 -29.89 -9.38
N ASP A 177 5.20 -28.59 -9.24
CA ASP A 177 6.23 -27.58 -8.96
C ASP A 177 6.45 -27.43 -7.46
N ILE A 178 7.65 -27.03 -7.04
CA ILE A 178 7.87 -26.71 -5.63
C ILE A 178 7.07 -25.47 -5.26
N HIS A 179 6.61 -25.39 -4.02
CA HIS A 179 6.18 -24.12 -3.45
C HIS A 179 7.40 -23.52 -2.75
N SER A 180 7.76 -22.28 -3.07
CA SER A 180 8.85 -21.59 -2.38
C SER A 180 8.48 -21.31 -0.91
N HIS A 181 9.41 -21.57 0.02
CA HIS A 181 9.19 -21.43 1.47
C HIS A 181 10.48 -21.56 2.31
N PHE A 182 10.42 -21.03 3.52
CA PHE A 182 11.36 -21.26 4.61
C PHE A 182 10.96 -22.49 5.44
N ALA A 183 11.88 -23.43 5.60
CA ALA A 183 11.67 -24.64 6.38
C ALA A 183 12.54 -24.64 7.65
N SER A 184 11.98 -25.11 8.77
CA SER A 184 12.69 -25.35 10.04
C SER A 184 12.59 -26.82 10.45
N PHE A 185 13.60 -27.34 11.16
CA PHE A 185 13.73 -28.78 11.42
C PHE A 185 13.92 -29.11 12.90
N GLN A 186 13.03 -29.96 13.45
CA GLN A 186 13.25 -30.68 14.71
C GLN A 186 12.91 -32.17 14.53
N PRO A 187 13.85 -33.12 14.74
CA PRO A 187 15.29 -32.89 14.88
C PRO A 187 15.91 -32.23 13.63
N PRO A 188 17.07 -31.59 13.76
CA PRO A 188 17.83 -31.03 12.64
C PRO A 188 18.19 -32.09 11.59
N ILE A 189 18.57 -31.64 10.40
CA ILE A 189 19.20 -32.48 9.38
C ILE A 189 20.68 -32.58 9.74
N ASN A 190 21.16 -33.76 10.10
CA ASN A 190 22.60 -33.97 10.30
C ASN A 190 23.27 -34.26 8.95
N THR A 191 24.36 -33.56 8.61
CA THR A 191 24.98 -33.71 7.28
C THR A 191 25.69 -35.06 7.08
N GLY A 192 26.04 -35.76 8.18
CA GLY A 192 26.68 -37.08 8.13
C GLY A 192 28.11 -37.09 7.57
N GLY A 193 28.69 -35.92 7.35
CA GLY A 193 29.95 -35.69 6.66
C GLY A 193 31.21 -35.78 7.51
N ILE A 194 32.29 -35.18 7.00
CA ILE A 194 33.57 -35.04 7.74
C ILE A 194 33.45 -34.01 8.87
N LEU A 195 32.53 -33.05 8.73
CA LEU A 195 32.15 -32.07 9.73
C LEU A 195 30.66 -32.30 10.08
N GLU A 196 30.37 -33.21 11.01
CA GLU A 196 29.00 -33.52 11.45
C GLU A 196 28.29 -32.26 12.00
N ARG A 197 27.56 -31.55 11.13
CA ARG A 197 26.70 -30.42 11.53
C ARG A 197 25.25 -30.81 11.58
N ASP A 198 24.54 -30.17 12.50
CA ASP A 198 23.09 -30.11 12.54
C ASP A 198 22.62 -28.84 11.82
N VAL A 199 21.93 -29.01 10.68
CA VAL A 199 21.23 -27.93 9.96
C VAL A 199 19.81 -27.80 10.52
N TYR A 200 19.47 -26.61 11.00
CA TYR A 200 18.22 -26.32 11.71
C TYR A 200 17.13 -25.69 10.83
N ASN A 201 17.50 -25.06 9.72
CA ASN A 201 16.59 -24.39 8.78
C ASN A 201 17.21 -24.29 7.37
N SER A 202 16.40 -23.95 6.37
CA SER A 202 16.82 -23.57 5.01
C SER A 202 15.67 -22.86 4.30
N CYS A 203 15.98 -21.91 3.42
CA CYS A 203 15.02 -21.48 2.40
C CYS A 203 15.04 -22.50 1.25
N VAL A 204 13.90 -22.70 0.59
CA VAL A 204 13.76 -23.43 -0.67
C VAL A 204 13.04 -22.52 -1.66
N LEU A 205 13.66 -22.31 -2.83
CA LEU A 205 13.22 -21.35 -3.84
C LEU A 205 13.24 -21.97 -5.23
N ALA A 206 12.42 -21.45 -6.15
CA ALA A 206 12.45 -21.81 -7.56
C ALA A 206 13.44 -20.94 -8.34
N GLU A 207 14.03 -21.49 -9.41
CA GLU A 207 14.88 -20.70 -10.29
C GLU A 207 14.12 -19.59 -11.03
N THR A 208 12.79 -19.65 -11.13
CA THR A 208 11.96 -18.60 -11.74
C THR A 208 11.64 -17.42 -10.82
N ASP A 209 11.81 -17.57 -9.50
CA ASP A 209 11.31 -16.60 -8.51
C ASP A 209 11.90 -15.19 -8.70
N PRO A 210 11.12 -14.11 -8.51
CA PRO A 210 11.68 -12.77 -8.41
C PRO A 210 12.52 -12.65 -7.13
N PHE A 211 13.49 -11.73 -7.12
CA PHE A 211 14.38 -11.53 -5.97
C PHE A 211 13.63 -11.11 -4.68
N SER A 212 12.38 -10.64 -4.80
CA SER A 212 11.52 -10.35 -3.65
C SER A 212 11.13 -11.59 -2.85
N VAL A 213 10.93 -12.75 -3.49
CA VAL A 213 10.68 -14.03 -2.78
C VAL A 213 11.96 -14.48 -2.08
N PHE A 214 13.13 -14.34 -2.71
CA PHE A 214 14.42 -14.54 -2.04
C PHE A 214 14.53 -13.67 -0.78
N ALA A 215 14.18 -12.39 -0.88
CA ALA A 215 14.19 -11.46 0.26
C ALA A 215 13.14 -11.83 1.33
N HIS A 216 11.95 -12.28 0.95
CA HIS A 216 10.88 -12.73 1.86
C HIS A 216 11.33 -13.95 2.68
N GLU A 217 11.79 -15.02 2.03
CA GLU A 217 12.26 -16.23 2.72
C GLU A 217 13.51 -15.96 3.58
N PHE A 218 14.40 -15.09 3.11
CA PHE A 218 15.51 -14.62 3.93
C PHE A 218 15.02 -13.83 5.16
N GLY A 219 13.90 -13.11 5.07
CA GLY A 219 13.22 -12.50 6.22
C GLY A 219 12.87 -13.52 7.32
N HIS A 220 12.34 -14.69 6.96
CA HIS A 220 12.10 -15.77 7.92
C HIS A 220 13.40 -16.36 8.49
N SER A 221 14.48 -16.44 7.72
CA SER A 221 15.81 -16.83 8.24
C SER A 221 16.32 -15.89 9.33
N GLN A 222 15.93 -14.61 9.27
CA GLN A 222 16.20 -13.60 10.30
C GLN A 222 15.18 -13.60 11.47
N GLY A 223 14.20 -14.51 11.44
CA GLY A 223 13.16 -14.63 12.48
C GLY A 223 11.94 -13.73 12.32
N LEU A 224 11.71 -13.15 11.13
CA LEU A 224 10.47 -12.43 10.85
C LEU A 224 9.30 -13.40 10.57
N PRO A 225 8.08 -13.07 11.03
CA PRO A 225 6.89 -13.85 10.72
C PRO A 225 6.19 -13.36 9.44
N ASP A 226 5.32 -14.21 8.90
CA ASP A 226 4.31 -13.86 7.90
C ASP A 226 3.40 -12.73 8.42
N LEU A 227 3.15 -11.68 7.64
CA LEU A 227 2.22 -10.58 7.96
C LEU A 227 0.98 -10.59 7.05
N TYR A 228 0.69 -11.72 6.41
CA TYR A 228 -0.55 -12.02 5.69
C TYR A 228 -1.31 -13.17 6.39
N ASP A 229 -2.53 -13.45 5.94
CA ASP A 229 -3.33 -14.54 6.51
C ASP A 229 -2.91 -15.90 5.93
N ILE A 230 -2.26 -16.71 6.76
CA ILE A 230 -1.74 -18.04 6.41
C ILE A 230 -2.68 -19.18 6.85
N ASP A 231 -3.82 -18.87 7.46
CA ASP A 231 -4.79 -19.86 7.90
C ASP A 231 -5.66 -20.36 6.72
N ASP A 232 -5.51 -21.62 6.31
CA ASP A 232 -6.45 -22.31 5.38
C ASP A 232 -7.78 -22.68 6.09
N ASP A 233 -8.43 -21.69 6.70
CA ASP A 233 -9.76 -21.80 7.31
C ASP A 233 -10.87 -21.19 6.43
N GLY A 234 -10.47 -20.53 5.33
CA GLY A 234 -11.35 -19.96 4.31
C GLY A 234 -11.93 -18.58 4.63
N LYS A 235 -11.39 -17.86 5.63
CA LYS A 235 -11.75 -16.46 5.91
C LYS A 235 -11.06 -15.45 5.02
N ASN A 236 -9.81 -15.72 4.59
CA ASN A 236 -8.96 -14.82 3.78
C ASN A 236 -8.94 -13.38 4.33
N GLN A 237 -8.40 -13.22 5.54
CA GLN A 237 -8.26 -11.92 6.20
C GLN A 237 -7.15 -11.09 5.53
N ILE A 238 -7.30 -9.76 5.53
CA ILE A 238 -6.26 -8.83 5.09
C ILE A 238 -5.67 -8.17 6.33
N PHE A 239 -4.34 -8.24 6.49
CA PHE A 239 -3.63 -7.72 7.68
C PHE A 239 -2.83 -6.45 7.37
N VAL A 240 -1.85 -6.52 6.47
CA VAL A 240 -1.04 -5.36 6.03
C VAL A 240 -0.84 -5.24 4.51
N ASP A 241 -1.25 -6.25 3.73
CA ASP A 241 -1.37 -6.20 2.27
C ASP A 241 -0.06 -5.76 1.55
N GLU A 242 -0.18 -5.02 0.45
CA GLU A 242 0.92 -4.48 -0.38
C GLU A 242 1.95 -3.56 0.37
N TYR A 243 1.87 -3.35 1.70
CA TYR A 243 2.77 -2.46 2.47
C TYR A 243 3.96 -3.12 3.18
N SER A 244 4.09 -4.45 3.11
CA SER A 244 5.18 -5.20 3.74
C SER A 244 5.77 -6.25 2.81
N LEU A 245 7.10 -6.38 2.80
CA LEU A 245 7.78 -7.54 2.19
C LEU A 245 7.22 -8.85 2.75
N MET A 246 6.94 -8.93 4.05
CA MET A 246 6.42 -10.15 4.70
C MET A 246 4.93 -10.39 4.43
N ALA A 247 4.37 -9.81 3.37
CA ALA A 247 2.98 -9.94 2.93
C ALA A 247 2.92 -9.80 1.39
N GLU A 248 1.76 -9.46 0.84
CA GLU A 248 1.56 -9.22 -0.60
C GLU A 248 2.50 -8.15 -1.18
N GLY A 249 3.06 -7.27 -0.34
CA GLY A 249 4.10 -6.33 -0.73
C GLY A 249 5.39 -6.98 -1.28
N SER A 250 5.58 -8.29 -1.12
CA SER A 250 6.58 -9.09 -1.85
C SER A 250 6.33 -9.17 -3.36
N TRP A 251 5.08 -9.08 -3.81
CA TRP A 251 4.70 -9.17 -5.23
C TRP A 251 4.63 -7.81 -5.94
N ASN A 252 4.83 -6.71 -5.23
CA ASN A 252 4.82 -5.34 -5.79
C ASN A 252 5.77 -5.16 -7.00
N GLY A 253 5.33 -4.35 -7.96
CA GLY A 253 6.08 -4.00 -9.17
C GLY A 253 5.42 -4.48 -10.47
N ASN A 254 6.11 -4.24 -11.60
CA ASN A 254 5.70 -4.77 -12.90
C ASN A 254 6.95 -5.01 -13.76
N PRO A 255 7.43 -6.27 -13.91
CA PRO A 255 6.78 -7.53 -13.49
C PRO A 255 6.63 -7.67 -11.96
N ALA A 256 5.74 -8.56 -11.52
CA ALA A 256 5.51 -8.80 -10.10
C ALA A 256 6.83 -9.19 -9.38
N GLY A 257 7.01 -8.67 -8.16
CA GLY A 257 8.24 -8.82 -7.37
C GLY A 257 9.45 -8.02 -7.87
N SER A 258 9.29 -7.13 -8.86
CA SER A 258 10.39 -6.27 -9.32
C SER A 258 10.65 -5.05 -8.43
N THR A 259 9.75 -4.73 -7.51
CA THR A 259 9.86 -3.56 -6.62
C THR A 259 9.10 -3.84 -5.31
N PRO A 260 9.58 -4.78 -4.48
CA PRO A 260 8.91 -5.16 -3.24
C PRO A 260 8.89 -4.03 -2.23
N ALA A 261 7.82 -3.98 -1.41
CA ALA A 261 7.69 -3.04 -0.31
C ALA A 261 8.86 -3.16 0.69
N GLY A 262 9.24 -2.03 1.28
CA GLY A 262 10.16 -2.02 2.41
C GLY A 262 9.58 -2.75 3.63
N LEU A 263 10.45 -3.26 4.51
CA LEU A 263 10.03 -3.79 5.82
C LEU A 263 9.28 -2.72 6.62
N MET A 264 8.15 -3.10 7.24
CA MET A 264 7.43 -2.25 8.20
C MET A 264 8.22 -2.09 9.51
N GLY A 265 7.89 -1.06 10.29
CA GLY A 265 8.51 -0.74 11.57
C GLY A 265 8.46 -1.85 12.61
N PHE A 266 7.42 -2.69 12.61
CA PHE A 266 7.38 -3.92 13.42
C PHE A 266 8.56 -4.85 13.08
N SER A 267 8.75 -5.16 11.80
CA SER A 267 9.83 -6.00 11.32
C SER A 267 11.21 -5.35 11.55
N ARG A 268 11.33 -4.03 11.33
CA ARG A 268 12.59 -3.29 11.57
C ARG A 268 12.95 -3.22 13.07
N LEU A 269 11.97 -3.16 13.98
CA LEU A 269 12.18 -3.31 15.43
C LEU A 269 12.66 -4.72 15.78
N ASN A 270 12.01 -5.76 15.25
CA ASN A 270 12.39 -7.15 15.52
C ASN A 270 13.81 -7.48 15.04
N LEU A 271 14.24 -6.91 13.91
CA LEU A 271 15.62 -6.99 13.41
C LEU A 271 16.60 -6.02 14.11
N SER A 272 16.13 -5.16 15.00
CA SER A 272 16.93 -4.14 15.72
C SER A 272 17.71 -3.19 14.79
N ILE A 273 17.11 -2.82 13.65
CA ILE A 273 17.68 -1.89 12.63
C ILE A 273 17.02 -0.50 12.63
N LEU A 274 16.14 -0.24 13.59
CA LEU A 274 15.34 0.98 13.76
C LEU A 274 15.10 1.22 15.25
N ASP A 275 15.46 2.41 15.75
CA ASP A 275 15.15 2.86 17.11
C ASP A 275 13.84 3.67 17.15
N LEU A 276 13.15 3.68 18.29
CA LEU A 276 11.89 4.41 18.49
C LEU A 276 12.13 5.92 18.66
N SER A 277 11.45 6.76 17.87
CA SER A 277 11.43 8.23 18.04
C SER A 277 10.86 8.62 19.41
N ALA A 278 9.79 7.93 19.80
CA ALA A 278 9.06 8.17 21.04
C ALA A 278 8.27 6.92 21.45
N THR A 279 8.00 6.82 22.75
CA THR A 279 7.00 5.89 23.32
C THR A 279 6.01 6.71 24.14
N VAL A 280 4.72 6.66 23.79
CA VAL A 280 3.65 7.48 24.40
C VAL A 280 2.79 6.63 25.36
N PRO A 281 2.92 6.81 26.69
CA PRO A 281 2.13 6.06 27.68
C PRO A 281 0.65 6.45 27.70
N ASN A 282 -0.16 5.66 28.42
CA ASN A 282 -1.54 6.02 28.73
C ASN A 282 -1.58 7.18 29.76
N ASN A 283 -2.56 8.07 29.70
CA ASN A 283 -2.68 9.31 30.49
C ASN A 283 -1.59 10.36 30.22
N THR A 284 -1.06 10.43 28.99
CA THR A 284 -0.16 11.51 28.56
C THR A 284 -0.73 12.24 27.34
N HIS A 285 -0.20 13.43 27.04
CA HIS A 285 -0.39 14.14 25.78
C HIS A 285 1.00 14.48 25.24
N SER A 286 1.23 14.35 23.93
CA SER A 286 2.55 14.53 23.32
C SER A 286 2.42 15.03 21.88
N VAL A 287 3.28 15.98 21.50
CA VAL A 287 3.48 16.39 20.10
C VAL A 287 4.88 15.94 19.69
N VAL A 288 4.98 15.20 18.58
CA VAL A 288 6.20 14.51 18.17
C VAL A 288 6.39 14.61 16.65
N ASP A 289 7.62 14.88 16.22
CA ASP A 289 7.99 14.82 14.80
C ASP A 289 8.16 13.36 14.35
N LEU A 290 7.45 12.97 13.29
CA LEU A 290 7.56 11.66 12.65
C LEU A 290 8.23 11.80 11.28
N PHE A 291 9.51 11.47 11.20
CA PHE A 291 10.28 11.47 9.95
C PHE A 291 9.94 10.23 9.10
N SER A 292 10.19 10.29 7.80
CA SER A 292 9.98 9.12 6.94
C SER A 292 11.02 8.03 7.15
N LEU A 293 10.58 6.77 7.09
CA LEU A 293 11.45 5.59 7.10
C LEU A 293 12.47 5.57 5.94
N SER A 294 12.27 6.35 4.88
CA SER A 294 13.27 6.52 3.80
C SER A 294 14.39 7.51 4.13
N GLU A 295 14.34 8.22 5.26
CA GLU A 295 15.24 9.34 5.59
C GLU A 295 16.10 9.08 6.85
N THR A 296 15.59 8.32 7.83
CA THR A 296 16.27 8.09 9.13
C THR A 296 15.81 6.82 9.83
N ASN A 297 16.65 6.30 10.74
CA ASN A 297 16.42 5.13 11.56
C ASN A 297 16.33 5.40 13.08
N HIS A 298 16.32 6.67 13.50
CA HIS A 298 16.22 7.07 14.92
C HIS A 298 15.05 7.99 15.23
N SER A 299 14.27 8.39 14.21
CA SER A 299 13.14 9.33 14.38
C SER A 299 11.96 9.04 13.45
N ALA A 300 11.86 7.80 12.95
CA ALA A 300 10.86 7.38 11.96
C ALA A 300 9.79 6.39 12.47
N LEU A 301 9.70 6.14 13.80
CA LEU A 301 8.72 5.22 14.39
C LEU A 301 8.28 5.63 15.79
N ILE A 302 6.98 5.90 15.98
CA ILE A 302 6.39 6.21 17.30
C ILE A 302 5.59 5.02 17.81
N LYS A 303 5.83 4.59 19.07
CA LYS A 303 5.08 3.52 19.74
C LYS A 303 4.08 4.07 20.77
N ILE A 304 2.84 3.57 20.76
CA ILE A 304 1.77 4.01 21.66
C ILE A 304 1.27 2.81 22.49
N ASN A 305 1.68 2.74 23.76
CA ASN A 305 1.46 1.55 24.59
C ASN A 305 0.00 1.41 25.08
N ILE A 306 -0.73 0.40 24.62
CA ILE A 306 -2.07 0.07 25.13
C ILE A 306 -1.95 -0.84 26.36
N SER A 307 -1.20 -1.93 26.21
CA SER A 307 -0.89 -2.90 27.26
C SER A 307 0.63 -3.20 27.26
N HIS A 308 1.04 -4.35 27.78
CA HIS A 308 2.41 -4.85 27.63
C HIS A 308 2.66 -5.48 26.25
N SER A 309 1.64 -6.14 25.67
CA SER A 309 1.71 -6.87 24.38
C SER A 309 0.93 -6.21 23.25
N CYS A 310 0.11 -5.19 23.56
CA CYS A 310 -0.72 -4.47 22.60
C CYS A 310 -0.29 -3.00 22.50
N TYR A 311 -0.13 -2.46 21.30
CA TYR A 311 0.25 -1.07 21.07
C TYR A 311 0.04 -0.65 19.62
N TYR A 312 -0.03 0.65 19.36
CA TYR A 312 0.07 1.17 17.99
C TYR A 312 1.53 1.51 17.63
N LEU A 313 1.90 1.31 16.37
CA LEU A 313 3.10 1.87 15.73
C LEU A 313 2.68 2.84 14.62
N LEU A 314 3.32 4.01 14.58
CA LEU A 314 3.11 5.03 13.55
C LEU A 314 4.41 5.21 12.75
N GLU A 315 4.35 5.04 11.43
CA GLU A 315 5.48 5.20 10.51
C GLU A 315 5.10 6.05 9.28
N TYR A 316 6.02 6.85 8.76
CA TYR A 316 5.80 7.60 7.52
C TYR A 316 6.49 6.91 6.33
N ARG A 317 5.70 6.36 5.40
CA ARG A 317 6.16 5.75 4.14
C ARG A 317 6.04 6.75 2.98
N LYS A 318 7.02 6.75 2.08
CA LYS A 318 7.10 7.60 0.87
C LYS A 318 7.33 6.70 -0.33
N LYS A 319 6.73 7.01 -1.48
CA LYS A 319 6.91 6.21 -2.72
C LYS A 319 8.27 6.51 -3.40
N VAL A 320 9.34 6.04 -2.76
CA VAL A 320 10.76 6.17 -3.13
C VAL A 320 11.52 4.90 -2.75
N GLY A 321 12.64 4.61 -3.41
CA GLY A 321 13.44 3.41 -3.12
C GLY A 321 12.64 2.12 -3.33
N THR A 322 12.76 1.15 -2.44
CA THR A 322 11.91 -0.06 -2.39
C THR A 322 10.42 0.28 -2.39
N ASP A 323 10.02 1.33 -1.67
CA ASP A 323 8.62 1.74 -1.52
C ASP A 323 8.03 2.43 -2.77
N THR A 324 8.78 2.59 -3.86
CA THR A 324 8.30 3.25 -5.10
C THR A 324 7.00 2.63 -5.65
N ALA A 325 6.78 1.33 -5.41
CA ALA A 325 5.60 0.58 -5.88
C ALA A 325 4.50 0.37 -4.82
N LEU A 326 4.59 0.95 -3.62
CA LEU A 326 3.47 0.94 -2.65
C LEU A 326 2.17 1.48 -3.28
N PRO A 327 0.97 1.12 -2.78
CA PRO A 327 -0.30 1.63 -3.32
C PRO A 327 -0.41 3.15 -3.17
N ASP A 328 -0.27 3.66 -1.95
CA ASP A 328 -0.13 5.09 -1.66
C ASP A 328 0.94 5.38 -0.57
N GLN A 329 1.05 6.63 -0.13
CA GLN A 329 2.06 7.13 0.79
C GLN A 329 1.48 8.06 1.86
N GLY A 330 1.97 7.96 3.10
CA GLY A 330 1.48 8.74 4.22
C GLY A 330 1.92 8.13 5.55
N VAL A 331 1.23 8.50 6.62
CA VAL A 331 1.42 7.87 7.93
C VAL A 331 0.62 6.57 7.97
N LEU A 332 1.31 5.42 7.98
CA LEU A 332 0.69 4.15 8.33
C LEU A 332 0.54 4.06 9.85
N ILE A 333 -0.59 3.54 10.31
CA ILE A 333 -0.85 3.26 11.72
C ILE A 333 -1.12 1.76 11.83
N THR A 334 -0.26 1.02 12.54
CA THR A 334 -0.45 -0.44 12.72
C THR A 334 -0.79 -0.76 14.17
N TYR A 335 -1.87 -1.51 14.38
CA TYR A 335 -2.16 -2.16 15.65
C TYR A 335 -1.29 -3.42 15.77
N ILE A 336 -0.51 -3.49 16.85
CA ILE A 336 0.34 -4.63 17.17
C ILE A 336 -0.27 -5.42 18.32
N ASN A 337 -0.28 -6.75 18.20
CA ASN A 337 -0.61 -7.67 19.29
C ASN A 337 0.34 -8.86 19.34
N GLU A 338 1.39 -8.74 20.15
CA GLU A 338 2.42 -9.77 20.35
C GLU A 338 1.85 -11.08 20.90
N SER A 339 0.65 -11.08 21.51
CA SER A 339 0.00 -12.29 22.01
C SER A 339 -0.69 -13.15 20.93
N LYS A 340 -0.63 -12.76 19.65
CA LYS A 340 -1.26 -13.50 18.54
C LYS A 340 -0.34 -14.47 17.83
N GLY A 341 0.98 -14.29 17.93
CA GLY A 341 1.96 -15.13 17.26
C GLY A 341 2.20 -16.45 17.99
N THR A 342 1.76 -17.59 17.43
CA THR A 342 2.12 -18.93 17.92
C THR A 342 2.93 -19.70 16.89
N TRP A 343 4.14 -20.12 17.25
CA TRP A 343 5.10 -20.76 16.33
C TRP A 343 4.80 -22.25 16.13
N TRP A 344 4.59 -22.66 14.87
CA TRP A 344 4.44 -24.07 14.49
C TRP A 344 5.17 -24.38 13.17
N ASP A 345 6.11 -25.32 13.22
CA ASP A 345 6.89 -25.89 12.09
C ASP A 345 7.66 -24.90 11.18
N GLY A 346 7.79 -23.63 11.59
CA GLY A 346 8.51 -22.57 10.86
C GLY A 346 7.65 -21.34 10.62
N HIS A 347 6.33 -21.51 10.55
CA HIS A 347 5.34 -20.44 10.40
C HIS A 347 4.76 -20.01 11.75
N VAL A 348 4.08 -18.86 11.76
CA VAL A 348 3.43 -18.32 12.95
C VAL A 348 1.91 -18.34 12.76
N MET A 349 1.27 -19.42 13.21
CA MET A 349 -0.18 -19.62 13.13
C MET A 349 -0.93 -18.56 13.95
N TYR A 350 -2.04 -18.04 13.40
CA TYR A 350 -2.72 -16.87 13.94
C TYR A 350 -4.11 -17.16 14.50
N HIS A 351 -4.30 -16.82 15.76
CA HIS A 351 -5.58 -17.02 16.43
C HIS A 351 -6.56 -15.85 16.17
N GLU A 352 -7.02 -15.71 14.90
CA GLU A 352 -7.90 -14.66 14.32
C GLU A 352 -7.36 -13.23 14.43
N ASN A 353 -7.05 -12.58 13.30
CA ASN A 353 -6.24 -11.36 13.18
C ASN A 353 -4.78 -11.56 13.64
N GLY A 354 -3.83 -11.31 12.73
CA GLY A 354 -2.39 -11.44 12.97
C GLY A 354 -1.80 -10.46 13.99
N PRO A 355 -0.48 -10.53 14.24
CA PRO A 355 0.25 -9.74 15.23
C PRO A 355 0.45 -8.28 14.79
N VAL A 356 0.23 -7.98 13.51
CA VAL A 356 0.25 -6.64 12.92
C VAL A 356 -1.01 -6.52 12.07
N ILE A 357 -1.81 -5.48 12.32
CA ILE A 357 -2.96 -5.09 11.50
C ILE A 357 -2.77 -3.62 11.12
N LEU A 358 -2.87 -3.29 9.84
CA LEU A 358 -2.85 -1.91 9.35
C LEU A 358 -4.25 -1.29 9.54
N GLU A 359 -4.31 -0.20 10.31
CA GLU A 359 -5.53 0.59 10.46
C GLU A 359 -5.81 1.35 9.18
N ASP A 360 -7.04 1.22 8.68
CA ASP A 360 -7.46 1.83 7.43
C ASP A 360 -7.95 3.28 7.64
N ALA A 361 -7.34 4.21 6.90
CA ALA A 361 -7.85 5.57 6.82
C ALA A 361 -9.28 5.61 6.22
N GLN A 362 -9.54 4.93 5.11
CA GLN A 362 -10.69 5.18 4.24
C GLN A 362 -11.74 4.05 4.25
N SER A 363 -12.01 3.46 5.43
CA SER A 363 -12.87 2.31 5.78
C SER A 363 -14.34 2.24 5.27
N SER A 364 -14.65 3.01 4.24
CA SER A 364 -15.67 2.78 3.23
C SER A 364 -15.20 1.90 2.05
N THR A 365 -13.89 1.73 1.84
CA THR A 365 -13.28 0.73 0.94
C THR A 365 -13.21 -0.65 1.62
N SER A 366 -12.59 -1.63 0.95
CA SER A 366 -12.38 -2.98 1.49
C SER A 366 -11.01 -3.55 1.10
N THR A 367 -10.09 -2.66 0.77
CA THR A 367 -8.73 -2.85 0.27
C THR A 367 -7.88 -1.84 1.03
N LEU A 368 -6.58 -2.09 1.20
CA LEU A 368 -5.71 -1.17 1.92
C LEU A 368 -5.02 -0.15 0.99
N ASP A 369 -5.43 -0.08 -0.29
CA ASP A 369 -4.80 0.81 -1.27
C ASP A 369 -4.95 2.32 -0.96
N ASP A 370 -5.94 2.69 -0.14
CA ASP A 370 -6.12 4.03 0.45
C ASP A 370 -6.01 4.09 1.99
N ALA A 371 -5.33 3.10 2.61
CA ALA A 371 -5.12 3.04 4.06
C ALA A 371 -4.24 4.14 4.73
N PRO A 372 -3.26 4.82 4.07
CA PRO A 372 -2.42 5.81 4.74
C PRO A 372 -3.17 7.07 5.22
N PHE A 373 -2.79 7.59 6.38
CA PHE A 373 -3.30 8.86 6.91
C PHE A 373 -2.45 10.03 6.39
N ASP A 374 -3.09 11.10 5.89
CA ASP A 374 -2.40 12.27 5.34
C ASP A 374 -3.15 13.60 5.59
N ILE A 375 -2.48 14.73 5.33
CA ILE A 375 -3.04 16.08 5.38
C ILE A 375 -3.27 16.57 3.94
N GLY A 376 -4.53 16.56 3.47
CA GLY A 376 -4.85 17.01 2.11
C GLY A 376 -6.33 17.23 1.83
N ILE A 377 -6.76 16.97 0.60
CA ILE A 377 -8.16 17.10 0.16
C ILE A 377 -8.71 15.70 -0.09
N ASN A 378 -9.69 15.31 0.74
CA ASN A 378 -10.25 13.95 0.89
C ASN A 378 -9.42 13.02 1.79
N GLU A 379 -8.21 13.41 2.17
CA GLU A 379 -7.40 12.67 3.16
C GLU A 379 -7.99 12.73 4.57
N LYS A 380 -7.74 11.69 5.36
CA LYS A 380 -8.06 11.60 6.78
C LYS A 380 -6.80 11.84 7.61
N SER A 381 -6.75 12.98 8.28
CA SER A 381 -5.59 13.43 9.05
C SER A 381 -5.63 13.01 10.54
N TYR A 382 -6.48 12.05 10.93
CA TYR A 382 -6.66 11.67 12.33
C TYR A 382 -7.16 10.23 12.53
N PHE A 383 -6.81 9.64 13.67
CA PHE A 383 -7.24 8.31 14.11
C PHE A 383 -7.70 8.37 15.57
N ASN A 384 -8.80 7.67 15.89
CA ASN A 384 -9.44 7.65 17.22
C ASN A 384 -9.77 6.22 17.64
N ASP A 385 -9.10 5.71 18.68
CA ASP A 385 -9.54 4.54 19.45
C ASP A 385 -10.00 4.99 20.84
N ASN A 386 -11.34 5.12 20.94
CA ASN A 386 -12.06 5.49 22.15
C ASN A 386 -12.05 4.41 23.25
N ILE A 387 -11.63 3.18 22.95
CA ILE A 387 -11.59 2.06 23.92
C ILE A 387 -10.28 2.10 24.69
N ASN A 388 -9.15 2.41 24.02
CA ASN A 388 -7.82 2.41 24.63
C ASN A 388 -7.23 3.82 24.91
N ASN A 389 -8.06 4.87 24.78
CA ASN A 389 -7.67 6.29 24.85
C ASN A 389 -6.46 6.58 23.94
N VAL A 390 -6.66 6.51 22.62
CA VAL A 390 -5.66 6.85 21.61
C VAL A 390 -6.28 7.80 20.60
N HIS A 391 -5.89 9.08 20.67
CA HIS A 391 -6.25 10.10 19.70
C HIS A 391 -4.98 10.58 19.01
N ILE A 392 -4.94 10.44 17.69
CA ILE A 392 -3.79 10.79 16.85
C ILE A 392 -4.27 11.84 15.84
N SER A 393 -3.54 12.94 15.68
CA SER A 393 -3.83 13.96 14.67
C SER A 393 -2.56 14.46 13.99
N LEU A 394 -2.55 14.43 12.67
CA LEU A 394 -1.49 14.97 11.83
C LEU A 394 -1.71 16.49 11.74
N LEU A 395 -0.84 17.28 12.41
CA LEU A 395 -0.99 18.74 12.50
C LEU A 395 -0.37 19.46 11.30
N GLU A 396 0.86 19.09 10.93
CA GLU A 396 1.62 19.69 9.85
C GLU A 396 2.41 18.61 9.07
N LYS A 397 2.76 18.91 7.82
CA LYS A 397 3.52 18.03 6.91
C LYS A 397 4.57 18.83 6.16
N ASN A 398 5.76 18.25 5.99
CA ASN A 398 6.79 18.70 5.07
C ASN A 398 7.36 17.50 4.27
N ASP A 399 8.33 17.75 3.37
CA ASP A 399 8.87 16.73 2.45
C ASP A 399 9.56 15.54 3.14
N SER A 400 9.93 15.66 4.44
CA SER A 400 10.67 14.64 5.20
C SER A 400 9.95 14.16 6.47
N ALA A 401 8.98 14.91 7.01
CA ALA A 401 8.32 14.59 8.29
C ALA A 401 6.89 15.15 8.43
N TYR A 402 6.13 14.56 9.35
CA TYR A 402 4.89 15.12 9.91
C TYR A 402 5.09 15.58 11.35
N VAL A 403 4.28 16.53 11.80
CA VAL A 403 4.07 16.83 13.23
C VAL A 403 2.83 16.10 13.69
N ILE A 404 2.96 15.16 14.63
CA ILE A 404 1.87 14.32 15.15
C ILE A 404 1.49 14.76 16.57
N ASP A 405 0.22 15.08 16.80
CA ASP A 405 -0.38 15.21 18.13
C ASP A 405 -0.94 13.85 18.58
N ILE A 406 -0.65 13.47 19.83
CA ILE A 406 -1.08 12.20 20.42
C ILE A 406 -1.64 12.48 21.83
N ASP A 407 -2.98 12.57 21.95
CA ASP A 407 -3.68 12.72 23.23
C ASP A 407 -4.18 11.35 23.73
N ARG A 408 -3.81 11.03 24.96
CA ARG A 408 -4.16 9.80 25.68
C ARG A 408 -4.65 10.08 27.09
N THR A 409 -5.04 11.32 27.37
CA THR A 409 -5.66 11.69 28.63
C THR A 409 -7.08 11.12 28.69
N ASN A 410 -7.51 10.62 29.86
CA ASN A 410 -8.86 10.10 30.03
C ASN A 410 -9.90 11.21 29.81
N MET A 411 -10.56 11.22 28.65
CA MET A 411 -11.48 12.28 28.19
C MET A 411 -12.85 12.27 28.88
N SER A 412 -12.83 12.23 30.22
CA SER A 412 -14.01 12.24 31.09
C SER A 412 -14.82 13.54 31.04
N THR A 413 -14.23 14.64 30.54
CA THR A 413 -14.95 15.81 30.01
C THR A 413 -14.15 16.44 28.88
N ASP A 414 -14.53 16.19 27.62
CA ASP A 414 -14.17 17.13 26.56
C ASP A 414 -14.98 18.42 26.74
N LEU A 415 -14.28 19.55 26.66
CA LEU A 415 -14.77 20.91 26.84
C LEU A 415 -14.40 21.80 25.65
N THR A 416 -13.89 21.21 24.57
CA THR A 416 -13.41 21.90 23.37
C THR A 416 -14.54 21.96 22.35
N PRO A 417 -14.99 23.13 21.89
CA PRO A 417 -15.93 23.19 20.78
C PRO A 417 -15.31 22.69 19.48
N PRO A 418 -16.10 22.04 18.59
CA PRO A 418 -15.64 21.64 17.27
C PRO A 418 -15.27 22.84 16.39
N THR A 419 -14.68 22.59 15.23
CA THR A 419 -14.41 23.62 14.22
C THR A 419 -14.93 23.21 12.84
N THR A 420 -15.83 24.02 12.28
CA THR A 420 -16.32 23.83 10.91
C THR A 420 -15.57 24.71 9.90
N GLU A 421 -15.17 24.13 8.77
CA GLU A 421 -14.82 24.87 7.55
C GLU A 421 -16.01 24.98 6.59
N ILE A 422 -16.00 26.02 5.76
CA ILE A 422 -16.95 26.21 4.65
C ILE A 422 -16.22 26.16 3.32
N ARG A 423 -16.66 25.28 2.41
CA ARG A 423 -16.04 25.06 1.10
C ARG A 423 -17.06 25.27 -0.02
N LEU A 424 -16.63 25.86 -1.13
CA LEU A 424 -17.45 25.99 -2.35
C LEU A 424 -17.19 24.79 -3.26
N ASP A 425 -18.26 24.24 -3.82
CA ASP A 425 -18.21 23.10 -4.75
C ASP A 425 -18.80 23.53 -6.10
N GLY A 426 -18.20 23.07 -7.19
CA GLY A 426 -18.49 23.50 -8.57
C GLY A 426 -17.66 24.70 -9.03
N TRP A 427 -18.27 25.58 -9.83
CA TRP A 427 -17.61 26.71 -10.50
C TRP A 427 -17.76 28.01 -9.72
N TYR A 428 -16.66 28.48 -9.14
CA TYR A 428 -16.59 29.73 -8.37
C TYR A 428 -15.29 30.52 -8.64
N SER A 429 -15.19 31.72 -8.10
CA SER A 429 -13.98 32.54 -8.03
C SER A 429 -14.03 33.42 -6.78
N GLY A 430 -13.12 33.18 -5.82
CA GLY A 430 -13.27 33.65 -4.45
C GLY A 430 -14.67 33.32 -3.92
N ASN A 431 -15.30 34.27 -3.22
CA ASN A 431 -16.66 34.11 -2.70
C ASN A 431 -17.78 34.22 -3.77
N THR A 432 -17.48 34.19 -5.08
CA THR A 432 -18.49 34.29 -6.15
C THR A 432 -18.77 32.92 -6.77
N LEU A 433 -19.97 32.39 -6.60
CA LEU A 433 -20.42 31.10 -7.15
C LEU A 433 -21.20 31.33 -8.46
N PHE A 434 -20.73 30.71 -9.56
CA PHE A 434 -21.36 30.78 -10.88
C PHE A 434 -22.28 29.58 -11.14
N MET A 435 -21.92 28.40 -10.63
CA MET A 435 -22.73 27.17 -10.68
C MET A 435 -22.20 26.19 -9.63
N GLY A 436 -23.04 25.68 -8.74
CA GLY A 436 -22.60 24.68 -7.76
C GLY A 436 -23.34 24.77 -6.42
N SER A 437 -22.68 24.33 -5.35
CA SER A 437 -23.23 24.26 -3.99
C SER A 437 -22.20 24.63 -2.93
N ILE A 438 -22.61 24.67 -1.67
CA ILE A 438 -21.75 24.95 -0.52
C ILE A 438 -21.70 23.70 0.36
N LYS A 439 -20.50 23.31 0.77
CA LYS A 439 -20.27 22.25 1.76
C LYS A 439 -19.77 22.84 3.07
N LEU A 440 -20.16 22.21 4.17
CA LEU A 440 -19.59 22.40 5.49
C LEU A 440 -18.82 21.14 5.87
N ASN A 441 -17.60 21.34 6.36
CA ASN A 441 -16.72 20.27 6.82
C ASN A 441 -16.48 20.50 8.32
N PRO A 442 -17.32 19.91 9.20
CA PRO A 442 -17.13 19.97 10.64
C PRO A 442 -16.03 18.98 11.08
N TYR A 443 -15.21 19.39 12.04
CA TYR A 443 -14.16 18.57 12.63
C TYR A 443 -14.19 18.70 14.16
N ASP A 444 -14.09 17.56 14.83
CA ASP A 444 -13.81 17.45 16.26
C ASP A 444 -12.79 16.34 16.48
N TYR A 445 -11.94 16.50 17.49
CA TYR A 445 -10.82 15.59 17.77
C TYR A 445 -11.00 14.82 19.10
N LYS A 446 -12.12 15.02 19.81
CA LYS A 446 -12.33 14.52 21.18
C LYS A 446 -13.72 13.96 21.47
N SER A 447 -14.80 14.51 20.92
CA SER A 447 -16.14 13.98 21.18
C SER A 447 -17.06 13.90 19.96
N ASP A 448 -16.48 13.87 18.75
CA ASP A 448 -17.14 13.66 17.45
C ASP A 448 -18.25 14.68 17.12
N ILE A 449 -18.68 14.76 15.85
CA ILE A 449 -19.72 15.71 15.45
C ILE A 449 -21.13 15.15 15.70
N ASN A 450 -21.84 15.80 16.61
CA ASN A 450 -23.24 15.52 16.95
C ASN A 450 -24.21 16.19 15.96
N ASN A 451 -23.99 17.47 15.66
CA ASN A 451 -24.71 18.16 14.59
C ASN A 451 -23.94 19.35 14.02
N THR A 452 -24.29 19.71 12.80
CA THR A 452 -23.89 20.95 12.13
C THR A 452 -25.15 21.68 11.69
N VAL A 453 -25.24 22.98 11.97
CA VAL A 453 -26.39 23.83 11.62
C VAL A 453 -25.97 25.07 10.85
N TYR A 454 -26.81 25.48 9.90
CA TYR A 454 -26.60 26.68 9.09
C TYR A 454 -27.88 27.51 8.93
N ARG A 455 -27.72 28.80 8.66
CA ARG A 455 -28.79 29.70 8.26
C ARG A 455 -28.35 30.65 7.15
N ILE A 456 -29.32 31.08 6.35
CA ILE A 456 -29.12 32.01 5.23
C ILE A 456 -29.79 33.34 5.59
N ASN A 457 -29.05 34.45 5.43
CA ASN A 457 -29.52 35.83 5.63
C ASN A 457 -30.21 36.07 6.99
N GLY A 458 -29.69 35.48 8.07
CA GLY A 458 -30.25 35.63 9.42
C GLY A 458 -31.59 34.89 9.65
N GLY A 459 -31.97 33.98 8.76
CA GLY A 459 -33.20 33.18 8.86
C GLY A 459 -33.19 32.12 9.97
N ALA A 460 -34.09 31.13 9.86
CA ALA A 460 -34.08 29.97 10.74
C ALA A 460 -32.82 29.12 10.56
N TRP A 461 -32.36 28.48 11.63
CA TRP A 461 -31.33 27.44 11.58
C TRP A 461 -31.90 26.15 10.98
N ASN A 462 -31.07 25.46 10.20
CA ASN A 462 -31.38 24.21 9.51
C ASN A 462 -30.22 23.24 9.74
N GLU A 463 -30.51 21.95 9.87
CA GLU A 463 -29.49 20.90 9.97
C GLU A 463 -28.77 20.71 8.62
N TYR A 464 -27.46 20.54 8.67
CA TYR A 464 -26.62 20.29 7.50
C TYR A 464 -26.50 18.77 7.26
N ASN A 465 -27.45 18.24 6.48
CA ASN A 465 -27.50 16.81 6.14
C ASN A 465 -27.03 16.53 4.69
N SER A 466 -26.73 17.57 3.91
CA SER A 466 -26.17 17.53 2.55
C SER A 466 -25.82 18.94 2.07
N SER A 467 -25.17 19.07 0.90
CA SER A 467 -24.73 20.36 0.33
C SER A 467 -25.82 21.44 0.29
N ILE A 468 -25.49 22.63 0.79
CA ILE A 468 -26.39 23.78 0.83
C ILE A 468 -26.52 24.37 -0.57
N ASN A 469 -27.76 24.48 -1.05
CA ASN A 469 -28.10 25.07 -2.33
C ASN A 469 -28.65 26.50 -2.12
N LEU A 470 -28.05 27.49 -2.78
CA LEU A 470 -28.51 28.88 -2.69
C LEU A 470 -29.75 29.11 -3.56
N PRO A 471 -30.74 29.93 -3.14
CA PRO A 471 -31.91 30.26 -3.95
C PRO A 471 -31.54 30.96 -5.26
N PHE A 472 -32.03 30.47 -6.41
CA PHE A 472 -31.70 31.05 -7.72
C PHE A 472 -32.09 32.53 -7.85
N SER A 473 -31.21 33.35 -8.42
CA SER A 473 -31.46 34.76 -8.77
C SER A 473 -30.93 35.12 -10.15
N PHE A 474 -31.68 35.95 -10.88
CA PHE A 474 -31.30 36.50 -12.19
C PHE A 474 -30.26 37.62 -12.11
N ALA A 475 -30.07 38.22 -10.93
CA ALA A 475 -29.09 39.27 -10.68
C ALA A 475 -27.99 38.78 -9.72
N PRO A 476 -26.76 39.30 -9.78
CA PRO A 476 -25.73 39.00 -8.78
C PRO A 476 -26.26 39.29 -7.38
N THR A 477 -26.35 38.25 -6.54
CA THR A 477 -27.03 38.31 -5.23
C THR A 477 -26.14 37.71 -4.16
N THR A 478 -25.85 38.50 -3.12
CA THR A 478 -25.02 38.07 -1.98
C THR A 478 -25.88 37.49 -0.87
N TYR A 479 -25.48 36.33 -0.37
CA TYR A 479 -26.09 35.61 0.73
C TYR A 479 -25.09 35.57 1.90
N SER A 480 -25.53 36.00 3.08
CA SER A 480 -24.83 35.77 4.34
C SER A 480 -25.13 34.36 4.81
N ILE A 481 -24.11 33.50 4.82
CA ILE A 481 -24.20 32.14 5.37
C ILE A 481 -23.57 32.16 6.75
N GLU A 482 -24.37 31.82 7.76
CA GLU A 482 -23.92 31.65 9.14
C GLU A 482 -24.01 30.17 9.50
N TYR A 483 -22.98 29.63 10.13
CA TYR A 483 -22.88 28.20 10.46
C TYR A 483 -22.14 27.95 11.77
N ARG A 484 -22.41 26.79 12.37
CA ARG A 484 -21.72 26.25 13.56
C ARG A 484 -22.03 24.76 13.73
N SER A 485 -21.19 24.06 14.46
CA SER A 485 -21.41 22.67 14.90
C SER A 485 -21.39 22.55 16.43
N SER A 486 -21.87 21.40 16.92
CA SER A 486 -21.67 20.93 18.29
C SER A 486 -21.24 19.48 18.32
N ASP A 487 -20.54 19.10 19.38
CA ASP A 487 -20.03 17.74 19.62
C ASP A 487 -21.02 16.86 20.43
N LEU A 488 -20.67 15.60 20.70
CA LEU A 488 -21.51 14.69 21.50
C LEU A 488 -21.56 15.08 22.99
N ASN A 489 -20.56 15.83 23.49
CA ASN A 489 -20.51 16.30 24.88
C ASN A 489 -21.32 17.60 25.13
N GLY A 490 -21.73 18.28 24.07
CA GLY A 490 -22.54 19.49 24.09
C GLY A 490 -21.77 20.81 23.99
N ASN A 491 -20.46 20.82 23.67
CA ASN A 491 -19.77 22.07 23.35
C ASN A 491 -20.19 22.56 21.96
N ILE A 492 -20.21 23.88 21.76
CA ILE A 492 -20.78 24.50 20.55
C ILE A 492 -19.85 25.61 20.05
N GLU A 493 -19.49 25.56 18.77
CA GLU A 493 -18.53 26.52 18.23
C GLU A 493 -19.14 27.94 18.08
N PRO A 494 -18.31 29.00 18.11
CA PRO A 494 -18.75 30.35 17.80
C PRO A 494 -19.33 30.44 16.39
N VAL A 495 -20.46 31.14 16.22
CA VAL A 495 -21.09 31.30 14.89
C VAL A 495 -20.12 31.95 13.91
N LYS A 496 -19.70 31.17 12.91
CA LYS A 496 -18.91 31.63 11.77
C LYS A 496 -19.84 32.21 10.71
N GLN A 497 -19.38 33.24 9.99
CA GLN A 497 -20.18 33.95 8.98
C GLN A 497 -19.36 34.22 7.72
N VAL A 498 -19.88 33.87 6.55
CA VAL A 498 -19.27 34.16 5.25
C VAL A 498 -20.33 34.69 4.26
N ASN A 499 -19.99 35.76 3.55
CA ASN A 499 -20.82 36.31 2.48
C ASN A 499 -20.45 35.68 1.13
N ILE A 500 -21.38 35.02 0.47
CA ILE A 500 -21.20 34.32 -0.82
C ILE A 500 -22.11 34.95 -1.87
N THR A 501 -21.57 35.31 -3.04
CA THR A 501 -22.32 35.95 -4.12
C THR A 501 -22.64 34.96 -5.23
N MET A 502 -23.91 34.66 -5.43
CA MET A 502 -24.38 33.94 -6.62
C MET A 502 -24.33 34.87 -7.83
N ASN A 503 -23.79 34.41 -8.95
CA ASN A 503 -23.80 35.16 -10.21
C ASN A 503 -23.98 34.26 -11.46
N TYR A 504 -25.23 34.04 -11.87
CA TYR A 504 -25.55 33.27 -13.07
C TYR A 504 -25.33 34.01 -14.40
N THR A 505 -24.95 35.29 -14.41
CA THR A 505 -24.89 36.08 -15.67
C THR A 505 -23.92 35.51 -16.71
N PHE A 506 -22.77 34.98 -16.28
CA PHE A 506 -21.78 34.37 -17.17
C PHE A 506 -22.28 33.05 -17.77
N VAL A 507 -22.90 32.19 -16.95
CA VAL A 507 -23.54 30.94 -17.40
C VAL A 507 -24.69 31.23 -18.36
N LEU A 508 -25.52 32.24 -18.06
CA LEU A 508 -26.63 32.64 -18.91
C LEU A 508 -26.16 33.12 -20.29
N LEU A 509 -25.06 33.88 -20.36
CA LEU A 509 -24.43 34.28 -21.63
C LEU A 509 -23.88 33.09 -22.42
N ILE A 510 -23.34 32.06 -21.75
CA ILE A 510 -22.89 30.82 -22.40
C ILE A 510 -24.10 30.04 -22.96
N ILE A 511 -25.15 29.84 -22.16
CA ILE A 511 -26.39 29.16 -22.59
C ILE A 511 -27.04 29.89 -23.77
N ILE A 512 -27.17 31.23 -23.69
CA ILE A 512 -27.69 32.06 -24.80
C ILE A 512 -26.82 31.88 -26.05
N SER A 513 -25.49 31.94 -25.92
CA SER A 513 -24.55 31.72 -27.02
C SER A 513 -24.70 30.34 -27.68
N ILE A 514 -24.85 29.27 -26.88
CA ILE A 514 -25.08 27.90 -27.36
C ILE A 514 -26.43 27.80 -28.09
N ILE A 515 -27.50 28.35 -27.52
CA ILE A 515 -28.83 28.39 -28.16
C ILE A 515 -28.75 29.17 -29.48
N LEU A 516 -28.05 30.30 -29.51
CA LEU A 516 -27.87 31.09 -30.73
C LEU A 516 -27.11 30.29 -31.81
N ALA A 517 -26.04 29.59 -31.43
CA ALA A 517 -25.25 28.75 -32.33
C ALA A 517 -26.08 27.57 -32.88
N VAL A 518 -26.90 26.92 -32.05
CA VAL A 518 -27.83 25.86 -32.48
C VAL A 518 -28.91 26.40 -33.42
N VAL A 519 -29.50 27.56 -33.12
CA VAL A 519 -30.47 28.23 -34.01
C VAL A 519 -29.84 28.59 -35.35
N ILE A 520 -28.63 29.15 -35.36
CA ILE A 520 -27.86 29.47 -36.57
C ILE A 520 -27.55 28.19 -37.37
N LEU A 521 -27.18 27.10 -36.71
CA LEU A 521 -26.93 25.80 -37.34
C LEU A 521 -28.20 25.23 -37.98
N VAL A 522 -29.33 25.25 -37.27
CA VAL A 522 -30.65 24.80 -37.77
C VAL A 522 -31.10 25.63 -38.97
N VAL A 523 -31.01 26.96 -38.88
CA VAL A 523 -31.32 27.89 -40.00
C VAL A 523 -30.40 27.62 -41.19
N TYR A 524 -29.11 27.36 -40.98
CA TYR A 524 -28.16 27.01 -42.03
C TYR A 524 -28.47 25.66 -42.69
N VAL A 525 -28.85 24.64 -41.91
CA VAL A 525 -29.28 23.33 -42.42
C VAL A 525 -30.56 23.45 -43.25
N ILE A 526 -31.55 24.23 -42.78
CA ILE A 526 -32.79 24.52 -43.51
C ILE A 526 -32.49 25.26 -44.83
N TYR A 527 -31.66 26.32 -44.78
CA TYR A 527 -31.20 27.06 -45.96
C TYR A 527 -30.49 26.17 -46.98
N ARG A 528 -29.69 25.20 -46.51
CA ARG A 528 -28.97 24.26 -47.38
C ARG A 528 -29.91 23.20 -47.97
N SER A 529 -30.93 22.78 -47.22
CA SER A 529 -31.96 21.83 -47.65
C SER A 529 -32.84 22.40 -48.78
N THR A 530 -33.34 23.63 -48.62
CA THR A 530 -34.20 24.29 -49.62
C THR A 530 -33.46 24.56 -50.94
N LYS A 531 -32.16 24.89 -50.87
CA LYS A 531 -31.32 25.15 -52.06
C LYS A 531 -30.88 23.89 -52.81
N GLY A 532 -31.15 22.69 -52.28
CA GLY A 532 -30.70 21.41 -52.85
C GLY A 532 -31.67 20.75 -53.84
N LYS A 533 -32.95 21.15 -53.89
CA LYS A 533 -34.00 20.44 -54.66
C LYS A 533 -34.34 21.14 -55.97
N ASN A 534 -33.50 20.99 -57.00
CA ASN A 534 -33.89 21.27 -58.38
C ASN A 534 -33.01 20.55 -59.44
N THR A 535 -33.33 19.27 -59.76
CA THR A 535 -33.54 18.75 -61.14
C THR A 535 -33.76 17.23 -61.20
N LYS A 536 -34.81 16.80 -61.92
CA LYS A 536 -34.99 15.55 -62.73
C LYS A 536 -35.03 14.15 -62.06
N ASN A 537 -36.24 13.56 -62.04
CA ASN A 537 -36.72 12.26 -62.61
C ASN A 537 -35.71 11.08 -62.78
N ARG A 538 -36.05 9.78 -62.64
CA ARG A 538 -37.32 9.04 -62.89
C ARG A 538 -37.22 7.57 -62.38
N SER A 539 -38.35 6.91 -62.00
CA SER A 539 -38.57 5.43 -61.84
C SER A 539 -37.69 4.62 -60.86
N GLY A 540 -38.14 3.56 -60.16
CA GLY A 540 -39.50 2.99 -60.02
C GLY A 540 -39.54 1.66 -59.19
N THR A 541 -40.75 1.24 -58.79
CA THR A 541 -41.19 -0.11 -58.32
C THR A 541 -40.52 -0.87 -57.15
N GLY A 542 -41.31 -1.14 -56.09
CA GLY A 542 -41.53 -2.52 -55.57
C GLY A 542 -40.99 -2.92 -54.19
N GLY A 543 -41.81 -3.64 -53.39
CA GLY A 543 -41.38 -4.43 -52.22
C GLY A 543 -42.10 -4.14 -50.89
N SER A 544 -42.47 -5.18 -50.13
CA SER A 544 -43.14 -5.12 -48.81
C SER A 544 -42.75 -6.32 -47.92
N TYR A 545 -43.22 -6.32 -46.65
CA TYR A 545 -43.34 -7.41 -45.63
C TYR A 545 -42.62 -7.19 -44.28
N SER A 546 -42.94 -8.03 -43.27
CA SER A 546 -42.89 -7.75 -41.81
C SER A 546 -42.74 -9.04 -40.95
N TYR A 547 -42.80 -8.90 -39.60
CA TYR A 547 -42.60 -9.89 -38.50
C TYR A 547 -41.11 -10.06 -38.07
N THR A 548 -40.67 -9.82 -36.81
CA THR A 548 -40.81 -10.50 -35.47
C THR A 548 -39.90 -11.77 -35.34
N ASP A 549 -39.51 -12.35 -34.17
CA ASP A 549 -39.86 -12.30 -32.72
C ASP A 549 -38.63 -12.75 -31.83
N ALA A 550 -38.73 -12.63 -30.48
CA ALA A 550 -38.17 -13.55 -29.43
C ALA A 550 -36.61 -13.76 -29.25
N GLU A 551 -36.01 -14.21 -28.11
CA GLU A 551 -36.41 -14.40 -26.68
C GLU A 551 -35.22 -14.67 -25.70
N THR A 552 -35.37 -14.33 -24.40
CA THR A 552 -34.76 -14.94 -23.16
C THR A 552 -33.20 -14.98 -22.95
N SER A 553 -32.58 -15.22 -21.77
CA SER A 553 -32.96 -15.56 -20.35
C SER A 553 -31.80 -15.11 -19.38
N THR A 554 -31.96 -14.50 -18.17
CA THR A 554 -32.21 -15.06 -16.79
C THR A 554 -31.20 -16.15 -16.33
N VAL A 555 -30.65 -16.26 -15.10
CA VAL A 555 -30.88 -15.78 -13.68
C VAL A 555 -29.53 -15.89 -12.86
N SER A 556 -29.29 -15.62 -11.55
CA SER A 556 -30.05 -15.17 -10.33
C SER A 556 -29.13 -14.59 -9.18
N SER A 557 -29.76 -14.17 -8.08
CA SER A 557 -29.38 -13.48 -6.81
C SER A 557 -28.77 -14.28 -5.61
N SER A 558 -27.99 -13.59 -4.72
CA SER A 558 -27.96 -13.57 -3.20
C SER A 558 -27.79 -14.88 -2.35
N SER A 559 -27.23 -14.94 -1.11
CA SER A 559 -26.59 -13.98 -0.15
C SER A 559 -26.01 -14.66 1.15
N SER A 560 -25.04 -14.00 1.83
CA SER A 560 -24.77 -13.93 3.32
C SER A 560 -24.39 -15.16 4.20
N GLY A 561 -23.41 -14.98 5.12
CA GLY A 561 -23.00 -15.89 6.24
C GLY A 561 -22.01 -15.22 7.25
N SER A 562 -21.68 -15.82 8.43
CA SER A 562 -20.91 -15.12 9.51
C SER A 562 -20.22 -15.96 10.64
N SER A 563 -18.98 -15.56 11.04
CA SER A 563 -18.34 -15.50 12.41
C SER A 563 -18.10 -16.72 13.35
N THR A 564 -16.93 -16.76 14.03
CA THR A 564 -16.49 -17.66 15.16
C THR A 564 -15.56 -16.95 16.20
N SER A 565 -14.92 -17.66 17.19
CA SER A 565 -14.00 -17.08 18.22
C SER A 565 -13.14 -18.11 19.06
N ILE A 566 -12.23 -17.64 19.96
CA ILE A 566 -10.91 -18.25 20.35
C ILE A 566 -10.41 -17.98 21.83
N TYR A 567 -9.35 -18.67 22.37
CA TYR A 567 -8.51 -18.30 23.57
C TYR A 567 -7.06 -18.93 23.63
N GLY A 568 -6.08 -18.40 24.41
CA GLY A 568 -4.61 -18.77 24.44
C GLY A 568 -3.80 -18.67 25.79
N THR A 569 -2.44 -18.59 25.81
CA THR A 569 -1.50 -18.78 27.01
C THR A 569 -0.15 -17.95 27.08
N GLU A 570 0.75 -18.18 28.08
CA GLU A 570 1.88 -17.31 28.58
C GLU A 570 3.39 -17.80 28.40
N TYR A 571 4.42 -17.08 28.92
CA TYR A 571 5.86 -17.11 28.53
C TYR A 571 6.93 -17.36 29.68
N THR A 572 8.08 -18.08 29.50
CA THR A 572 9.10 -18.36 30.59
C THR A 572 10.65 -18.62 30.33
N LYS A 573 11.27 -18.49 29.14
CA LYS A 573 12.71 -18.86 28.86
C LYS A 573 13.64 -17.66 28.48
N TYR A 574 14.97 -17.86 28.34
CA TYR A 574 15.91 -16.81 27.90
C TYR A 574 17.11 -17.26 27.04
N CYS A 575 17.68 -16.34 26.24
CA CYS A 575 18.90 -16.55 25.45
C CYS A 575 20.13 -15.94 26.14
N LYS A 576 21.20 -16.73 26.25
CA LYS A 576 22.48 -16.34 26.87
C LYS A 576 23.40 -15.50 25.99
N TYR A 577 23.26 -15.60 24.66
CA TYR A 577 24.09 -14.86 23.69
C TYR A 577 23.50 -13.48 23.35
N CYS A 578 22.17 -13.38 23.26
CA CYS A 578 21.46 -12.14 22.95
C CYS A 578 20.85 -11.45 24.19
N ASN A 579 20.74 -12.13 25.33
CA ASN A 579 20.11 -11.63 26.56
C ASN A 579 18.62 -11.21 26.38
N ILE A 580 17.86 -12.01 25.63
CA ILE A 580 16.43 -11.81 25.32
C ILE A 580 15.60 -12.92 25.99
N GLU A 581 14.37 -12.61 26.43
CA GLU A 581 13.42 -13.56 27.06
C GLU A 581 12.29 -14.00 26.10
N TYR A 582 11.71 -15.17 26.31
CA TYR A 582 10.94 -15.96 25.33
C TYR A 582 9.86 -16.86 25.99
N PRO A 583 8.91 -17.48 25.26
CA PRO A 583 7.90 -18.34 25.87
C PRO A 583 8.41 -19.73 26.33
N GLU A 584 7.61 -20.50 27.07
CA GLU A 584 8.05 -21.77 27.68
C GLU A 584 8.20 -22.92 26.66
N ASP A 585 7.45 -22.88 25.57
CA ASP A 585 7.56 -23.77 24.42
C ASP A 585 8.87 -23.50 23.65
N GLN A 586 9.14 -22.24 23.32
CA GLN A 586 10.24 -21.79 22.47
C GLN A 586 11.59 -22.36 22.90
N ASN A 587 12.32 -23.03 22.01
CA ASN A 587 13.59 -23.70 22.37
C ASN A 587 14.84 -22.99 21.85
N PHE A 588 14.71 -22.02 20.95
CA PHE A 588 15.83 -21.36 20.26
C PHE A 588 15.63 -19.83 20.17
N CYS A 589 16.72 -19.08 20.08
CA CYS A 589 16.70 -17.61 20.00
C CYS A 589 16.54 -17.14 18.55
N PHE A 590 15.46 -16.43 18.24
CA PHE A 590 15.23 -15.90 16.88
C PHE A 590 16.38 -15.02 16.38
N ASN A 591 17.04 -14.25 17.26
CA ASN A 591 18.14 -13.34 16.89
C ASN A 591 19.51 -14.03 16.66
N CYS A 592 19.67 -15.35 16.88
CA CYS A 592 20.96 -16.02 16.65
C CYS A 592 20.93 -17.55 16.49
N GLY A 593 19.77 -18.18 16.32
CA GLY A 593 19.59 -19.64 16.23
C GLY A 593 19.92 -20.46 17.49
N ASN A 594 20.67 -19.91 18.45
CA ASN A 594 21.18 -20.64 19.61
C ASN A 594 20.07 -21.07 20.57
N LYS A 595 20.24 -22.25 21.17
CA LYS A 595 19.32 -22.83 22.15
C LYS A 595 19.12 -21.94 23.37
N LEU A 596 17.87 -21.83 23.82
CA LEU A 596 17.49 -21.09 25.03
C LEU A 596 17.79 -21.90 26.30
N GLU A 597 18.26 -21.21 27.33
CA GLU A 597 18.34 -21.72 28.68
C GLU A 597 17.03 -21.39 29.42
N ARG A 598 16.60 -22.25 30.37
CA ARG A 598 15.60 -21.84 31.37
C ARG A 598 16.29 -20.98 32.42
N LYS A 599 15.56 -19.99 32.93
CA LYS A 599 16.01 -19.04 33.96
C LYS A 599 16.01 -19.68 35.36
#